data_AF-A0A949ETX6-F1
#
_entry.id   AF-A0A949ETX6-F1
#
_cell.length_a   1.000
_cell.length_b   1.000
_cell.length_c   1.000
_cell.angle_alpha   90.00
_cell.angle_beta   90.00
_cell.angle_gamma   90.00
#
_symmetry.space_group_name_H-M   'P 1'
#
loop_
_entity.id
_entity.type
_entity.pdbx_description
1 polymer ?
#
loop_
_entity_poly.entity_id
_entity_poly.type
_entity_poly.pdbx_seq_one_letter_code
_entity_poly.pdbx_strand_id
1 'polypeptide(L)' 'MNLIFECYREIIPEFGRFQESLHKPLPNHIRVNRLKAETDSVVKSLKGKGIHLEKASEKHDTLCILRHPC' A
#
# COMPACT_ATOMS: atom_id res chain seq x y z
N MET A 1 8.67 -9.70 22.45
CA MET A 1 8.50 -8.27 22.10
C MET A 1 9.88 -7.75 21.73
N ASN A 2 10.11 -7.42 20.45
CA ASN A 2 11.44 -7.06 19.96
C ASN A 2 11.68 -5.57 20.27
N LEU A 3 12.55 -5.28 21.22
CA LEU A 3 12.85 -3.91 21.72
C LEU A 3 13.61 -3.03 20.71
N ILE A 4 13.88 -3.55 19.50
CA ILE A 4 14.70 -2.93 18.46
C ILE A 4 14.24 -1.50 18.13
N PHE A 5 12.94 -1.22 18.25
CA PHE A 5 12.36 0.07 17.88
C PHE A 5 12.07 1.02 19.04
N GLU A 6 12.37 0.65 20.30
CA GLU A 6 12.02 1.51 21.44
C GLU A 6 12.72 2.87 21.44
N CYS A 7 13.89 2.96 20.80
CA CYS A 7 14.60 4.23 20.63
C CYS A 7 13.81 5.27 19.82
N TYR A 8 12.79 4.86 19.05
CA TYR A 8 11.95 5.76 18.27
C TYR A 8 10.74 6.32 19.05
N ARG A 9 10.51 5.86 20.28
CA ARG A 9 9.37 6.29 21.10
C ARG A 9 9.30 7.80 21.30
N GLU A 10 10.45 8.43 21.52
CA GLU A 10 10.55 9.87 21.78
C GLU A 10 10.22 10.73 20.54
N ILE A 11 10.28 10.17 19.33
CA ILE A 11 10.07 10.92 18.08
C ILE A 11 8.80 10.55 17.32
N ILE A 12 8.15 9.43 17.68
CA ILE A 12 6.92 8.96 17.03
C ILE A 12 5.73 9.23 17.96
N PRO A 13 4.86 10.21 17.64
CA PRO A 13 3.74 10.61 18.50
C PRO A 13 2.77 9.47 18.88
N GLU A 14 2.63 8.46 18.02
CA GLU A 14 1.78 7.28 18.25
C GLU A 14 2.58 5.97 18.16
N PHE A 15 3.67 5.87 18.94
CA PHE A 15 4.60 4.73 18.90
C PHE A 15 3.93 3.35 19.01
N GLY A 16 2.88 3.23 19.83
CA GLY A 16 2.12 1.97 19.96
C GLY A 16 1.51 1.52 18.63
N ARG A 17 0.86 2.43 17.89
CA ARG A 17 0.27 2.12 16.56
C ARG A 17 1.34 1.82 15.52
N PHE A 18 2.48 2.49 15.60
CA PHE A 18 3.63 2.17 14.77
C PHE A 18 4.10 0.73 15.03
N GLN A 19 4.29 0.35 16.30
CA GLN A 19 4.73 -1.00 16.63
C GLN A 19 3.71 -2.07 16.19
N GLU A 20 2.42 -1.80 16.35
CA GLU A 20 1.36 -2.68 15.84
C GLU A 20 1.40 -2.82 14.31
N SER A 21 1.70 -1.74 13.58
CA SER A 21 1.72 -1.77 12.11
C SER A 21 2.91 -2.54 11.55
N LEU A 22 4.05 -2.59 12.26
CA LEU A 22 5.21 -3.42 11.87
C LEU A 22 4.88 -4.92 11.78
N HIS A 23 3.86 -5.38 12.49
CA HIS A 23 3.41 -6.76 12.46
C HIS A 23 2.34 -7.03 11.39
N LYS A 24 1.83 -5.99 10.73
CA LYS A 24 0.84 -6.11 9.67
C LYS A 24 1.55 -6.31 8.32
N PRO A 25 1.00 -7.12 7.40
CA PRO A 25 1.55 -7.23 6.06
C PRO A 25 1.47 -5.88 5.35
N LEU A 26 2.50 -5.55 4.58
CA LEU A 26 2.50 -4.34 3.79
C LEU A 26 1.34 -4.34 2.77
N PRO A 27 0.75 -3.18 2.48
CA PRO A 27 -0.15 -3.05 1.35
C PRO A 27 0.57 -3.42 0.04
N ASN A 28 -0.16 -4.06 -0.87
CA ASN A 28 0.40 -4.47 -2.16
C ASN A 28 0.31 -3.30 -3.14
N HIS A 29 1.41 -2.59 -3.32
CA HIS A 29 1.52 -1.51 -4.30
C HIS A 29 2.02 -2.02 -5.66
N ILE A 30 1.44 -1.52 -6.74
CA ILE A 30 1.89 -1.77 -8.10
C ILE A 30 2.18 -0.45 -8.82
N ARG A 31 3.23 -0.44 -9.62
CA ARG A 31 3.55 0.65 -10.53
C ARG A 31 3.28 0.21 -11.96
N VAL A 32 2.44 0.97 -12.67
CA VAL A 32 2.24 0.73 -14.09
C VAL A 32 3.49 1.17 -14.86
N ASN A 33 4.01 0.30 -15.72
CA ASN A 33 5.04 0.69 -16.66
C ASN A 33 4.43 1.46 -17.83
N ARG A 34 4.42 2.79 -17.72
CA ARG A 34 3.85 3.70 -18.73
C ARG A 34 4.55 3.67 -20.09
N LEU A 35 5.77 3.13 -20.18
CA LEU A 35 6.41 2.87 -21.47
C LEU A 35 5.72 1.76 -22.27
N LYS A 36 4.89 0.94 -21.60
CA LYS A 36 4.25 -0.25 -22.18
C LYS A 36 2.72 -0.17 -22.19
N ALA A 37 2.12 0.58 -21.27
CA ALA A 37 0.66 0.67 -21.15
C ALA A 37 0.21 1.89 -20.36
N GLU A 38 -0.97 2.41 -20.72
CA GLU A 38 -1.66 3.45 -19.94
C GLU A 38 -2.26 2.89 -18.65
N THR A 39 -2.28 3.73 -17.61
CA THR A 39 -2.70 3.32 -16.26
C THR A 39 -4.17 2.87 -16.22
N ASP A 40 -5.05 3.62 -16.87
CA ASP A 40 -6.49 3.32 -16.90
C ASP A 40 -6.80 2.00 -17.61
N SER A 41 -6.05 1.68 -18.66
CA SER A 41 -6.16 0.41 -19.39
C SER A 41 -5.78 -0.77 -18.49
N VAL A 42 -4.69 -0.64 -17.73
CA VAL A 42 -4.25 -1.67 -16.77
C VAL A 42 -5.27 -1.83 -15.64
N VAL A 43 -5.78 -0.73 -15.08
CA VAL A 43 -6.82 -0.77 -14.03
C VAL A 43 -8.07 -1.49 -14.53
N LYS A 44 -8.57 -1.14 -15.72
CA LYS A 44 -9.76 -1.76 -16.30
C LYS A 44 -9.56 -3.26 -16.57
N SER A 45 -8.38 -3.64 -17.07
CA SER A 45 -8.03 -5.04 -17.33
C SER A 45 -7.98 -5.86 -16.03
N LEU A 46 -7.37 -5.32 -14.97
CA LEU A 46 -7.28 -6.00 -13.67
C LEU A 46 -8.64 -6.08 -12.97
N LYS A 47 -9.46 -5.04 -13.07
CA LYS A 47 -10.85 -5.06 -12.58
C LYS A 47 -11.67 -6.16 -13.25
N GLY A 48 -11.51 -6.36 -14.57
CA GLY A 48 -12.13 -7.47 -15.29
C GLY A 48 -11.72 -8.86 -14.78
N LYS A 49 -10.60 -8.97 -14.05
CA LYS A 49 -10.12 -10.19 -13.39
C LYS A 49 -10.46 -10.24 -11.89
N GLY A 50 -11.30 -9.34 -11.41
CA GLY A 50 -11.70 -9.23 -10.00
C GLY A 50 -10.69 -8.52 -9.09
N ILE A 51 -9.57 -8.03 -9.64
CA ILE A 51 -8.55 -7.29 -8.87
C ILE A 51 -8.93 -5.81 -8.86
N HIS A 52 -9.27 -5.31 -7.68
CA HIS A 52 -9.65 -3.92 -7.48
C HIS A 52 -8.45 -3.11 -7.04
N LEU A 53 -8.24 -1.97 -7.69
CA LEU A 53 -7.10 -1.08 -7.47
C LEU A 53 -7.59 0.33 -7.19
N GLU A 54 -6.91 1.00 -6.28
CA GLU A 54 -7.08 2.42 -6.01
C GLU A 54 -5.75 3.17 -6.18
N LYS A 55 -5.81 4.50 -6.37
CA LYS A 55 -4.60 5.31 -6.33
C LYS A 55 -4.07 5.35 -4.91
N ALA A 56 -2.79 5.03 -4.74
CA ALA A 56 -2.09 5.17 -3.47
C ALA A 56 -1.74 6.63 -3.13
N SER A 57 -1.75 7.51 -4.14
CA SER A 57 -1.46 8.95 -4.01
C SER A 57 -2.11 9.72 -5.15
N GLU A 58 -2.62 10.92 -4.88
CA GLU A 58 -3.12 11.82 -5.93
C GLU A 58 -2.02 12.28 -6.90
N LYS A 59 -0.79 12.40 -6.41
CA LYS A 59 0.35 12.93 -7.16
C LYS A 59 1.05 11.89 -8.04
N HIS A 60 0.89 10.61 -7.74
CA HIS A 60 1.68 9.54 -8.36
C HIS A 60 0.78 8.43 -8.89
N ASP A 61 1.17 7.83 -10.00
CA ASP A 61 0.40 6.74 -10.63
C ASP A 61 0.59 5.37 -9.96
N THR A 62 1.00 5.38 -8.69
CA THR A 62 1.13 4.16 -7.91
C THR A 62 -0.26 3.72 -7.47
N LEU A 63 -0.55 2.45 -7.69
CA LEU A 63 -1.83 1.84 -7.35
C LEU A 63 -1.66 0.90 -6.15
N CYS A 64 -2.69 0.77 -5.33
CA CYS A 64 -2.76 -0.17 -4.21
C CYS A 64 -3.88 -1.19 -4.47
N ILE A 65 -3.63 -2.46 -4.13
CA ILE A 65 -4.66 -3.50 -4.20
C ILE A 65 -5.62 -3.35 -3.03
N LEU A 66 -6.91 -3.17 -3.35
CA LEU A 66 -7.99 -3.23 -2.39
C LEU A 66 -8.19 -4.68 -1.97
N ARG A 67 -7.90 -4.99 -0.70
CA ARG A 67 -8.36 -6.23 -0.09
C ARG A 67 -9.80 -6.02 0.34
N HIS A 68 -10.73 -6.72 -0.30
CA HIS A 68 -12.09 -6.82 0.24
C HIS A 68 -12.01 -7.53 1.60
N PRO A 69 -12.64 -7.00 2.66
CA PRO A 69 -12.81 -7.77 3.88
C PRO A 69 -13.66 -9.00 3.54
N CYS A 70 -13.14 -10.19 3.85
CA CYS A 70 -13.89 -11.44 3.79
C CYS A 70 -15.05 -11.41 4.79
#